data_AF-A0A2H9NR22-F1
#
_entry.id   AF-A0A2H9NR22-F1
#
_cell.length_a   1.000
_cell.length_b   1.000
_cell.length_c   1.000
_cell.angle_alpha   90.00
_cell.angle_beta   90.00
_cell.angle_gamma   90.00
#
_symmetry.space_group_name_H-M   'P 1'
#
loop_
_entity.id
_entity.type
_entity.pdbx_description
1 polymer ?
#
loop_
_entity_poly.entity_id
_entity_poly.type
_entity_poly.pdbx_seq_one_letter_code
_entity_poly.pdbx_strand_id
1 'polypeptide(L)'
;MRLNLYSQPLLRALALAAGVCFAATVQAGTQREEVLAASVKAVLQRSVADQAAPKLAFANRHEADKWLNEMSRRLQSRMPDKNARFEFLSTVHYEATRAGLDAHLLLALIEVESGFRKYAVSKAGARGYMQVMPFWTRSIGTPEHNLFHLRTNLRYGCTILRHYLNIEKGDIHRALARYNGSLGQPKYPQRVHAVWKKKWRPVSRG
;
A
#
# COMPACT_ATOMS: atom_id res chain seq x y z
N MET A 1 57.26 -15.71 53.65
CA MET A 1 56.94 -14.40 53.04
C MET A 1 55.69 -14.59 52.20
N ARG A 2 54.64 -13.81 52.53
CA ARG A 2 53.24 -13.97 52.09
C ARG A 2 53.08 -13.72 50.59
N LEU A 3 52.10 -14.36 49.95
CA LEU A 3 50.87 -13.71 49.46
C LEU A 3 49.94 -14.72 48.75
N ASN A 4 48.77 -14.94 49.38
CA ASN A 4 47.54 -15.44 48.76
C ASN A 4 47.05 -14.44 47.71
N LEU A 5 46.69 -14.90 46.51
CA LEU A 5 45.84 -14.13 45.60
C LEU A 5 44.76 -15.05 44.99
N TYR A 6 43.54 -14.75 45.44
CA TYR A 6 42.22 -15.21 45.03
C TYR A 6 42.06 -15.54 43.53
N SER A 7 41.61 -16.77 43.26
CA SER A 7 40.90 -17.14 42.03
C SER A 7 39.44 -16.68 42.13
N GLN A 8 39.03 -15.73 41.30
CA GLN A 8 37.63 -15.36 41.07
C GLN A 8 37.31 -15.58 39.59
N PRO A 9 36.27 -16.35 39.22
CA PRO A 9 35.89 -16.53 37.83
C PRO A 9 35.25 -15.25 37.27
N LEU A 10 35.78 -14.77 36.14
CA LEU A 10 35.21 -13.70 35.33
C LEU A 10 33.80 -14.10 34.84
N LEU A 11 32.76 -13.68 35.56
CA LEU A 11 31.39 -13.64 35.05
C LEU A 11 31.33 -12.59 33.93
N ARG A 12 31.44 -13.05 32.68
CA ARG A 12 31.09 -12.26 31.50
C ARG A 12 29.59 -12.01 31.51
N ALA A 13 29.19 -10.80 31.91
CA ALA A 13 27.84 -10.31 31.71
C ALA A 13 27.57 -10.16 30.19
N LEU A 14 26.88 -11.14 29.61
CA LEU A 14 26.27 -11.03 28.29
C LEU A 14 25.10 -10.04 28.40
N ALA A 15 25.34 -8.78 28.06
CA ALA A 15 24.27 -7.81 27.84
C ALA A 15 23.51 -8.22 26.56
N LEU A 16 22.40 -8.94 26.72
CA LEU A 16 21.40 -9.08 25.67
C LEU A 16 20.81 -7.70 25.39
N ALA A 17 21.27 -7.06 24.32
CA ALA A 17 20.58 -5.93 23.72
C ALA A 17 19.25 -6.44 23.15
N ALA A 18 18.19 -6.39 23.96
CA ALA A 18 16.83 -6.57 23.50
C ALA A 18 16.46 -5.38 22.61
N GLY A 19 16.71 -5.52 21.31
CA GLY A 19 16.21 -4.58 20.31
C GLY A 19 14.69 -4.61 20.31
N VAL A 20 14.07 -3.65 21.01
CA VAL A 20 12.63 -3.41 20.93
C VAL A 20 12.33 -2.84 19.54
N CYS A 21 12.03 -3.72 18.59
CA CYS A 21 11.39 -3.35 17.34
C CYS A 21 10.01 -2.79 17.66
N PHE A 22 9.89 -1.46 17.75
CA PHE A 22 8.59 -0.80 17.73
C PHE A 22 7.92 -1.09 16.38
N ALA A 23 7.10 -2.14 16.34
CA ALA A 23 6.18 -2.38 15.23
C ALA A 23 5.18 -1.22 15.23
N ALA A 24 5.42 -0.21 14.39
CA ALA A 24 4.48 0.89 14.17
C ALA A 24 3.11 0.27 13.84
N THR A 25 2.14 0.47 14.73
CA THR A 25 0.79 -0.06 14.58
C THR A 25 0.19 0.49 13.29
N VAL A 26 -0.10 -0.40 12.34
CA VAL A 26 -0.84 -0.03 11.13
C VAL A 26 -2.29 0.18 11.53
N GLN A 27 -2.66 1.44 11.70
CA GLN A 27 -4.05 1.82 11.95
C GLN A 27 -4.78 1.97 10.61
N ALA A 28 -5.22 0.82 10.06
CA ALA A 28 -6.19 0.78 8.97
C ALA A 28 -7.59 1.08 9.53
N GLY A 29 -8.46 1.70 8.72
CA GLY A 29 -9.84 1.98 9.10
C GLY A 29 -10.71 0.73 9.08
N THR A 30 -11.93 0.85 9.60
CA THR A 30 -12.90 -0.24 9.71
C THR A 30 -13.70 -0.40 8.43
N GLN A 31 -13.05 -0.83 7.33
CA GLN A 31 -13.77 -1.24 6.12
C GLN A 31 -14.87 -2.25 6.49
N ARG A 32 -16.10 -1.98 6.03
CA ARG A 32 -17.25 -2.84 6.26
C ARG A 32 -17.62 -3.58 4.99
N GLU A 33 -18.06 -4.81 5.15
CA GLU A 33 -18.62 -5.59 4.04
C GLU A 33 -20.00 -5.01 3.69
N GLU A 34 -20.14 -4.50 2.47
CA GLU A 34 -21.39 -4.01 1.92
C GLU A 34 -21.99 -5.09 0.99
N VAL A 35 -23.31 -5.24 0.99
CA VAL A 35 -23.98 -6.18 0.08
C VAL A 35 -23.93 -5.62 -1.34
N LEU A 36 -23.14 -6.27 -2.20
CA LEU A 36 -23.01 -5.90 -3.61
C LEU A 36 -24.16 -6.49 -4.43
N ALA A 37 -24.78 -5.67 -5.28
CA ALA A 37 -25.67 -6.18 -6.32
C ALA A 37 -24.91 -7.17 -7.24
N ALA A 38 -25.59 -8.20 -7.74
CA ALA A 38 -24.98 -9.24 -8.55
C ALA A 38 -24.24 -8.69 -9.79
N SER A 39 -24.80 -7.68 -10.43
CA SER A 39 -24.18 -6.99 -11.57
C SER A 39 -22.87 -6.27 -11.18
N VAL A 40 -22.87 -5.57 -10.04
CA VAL A 40 -21.67 -4.91 -9.50
C VAL A 40 -20.61 -5.96 -9.17
N LYS A 41 -21.00 -7.04 -8.49
CA LYS A 41 -20.11 -8.16 -8.16
C LYS A 41 -19.43 -8.74 -9.41
N ALA A 42 -20.20 -8.98 -10.48
CA ALA A 42 -19.67 -9.50 -11.75
C ALA A 42 -18.65 -8.56 -12.41
N VAL A 43 -18.92 -7.25 -12.41
CA VAL A 43 -17.98 -6.24 -12.93
C VAL A 43 -16.68 -6.24 -12.13
N LEU A 44 -16.77 -6.26 -10.80
CA LEU A 44 -15.59 -6.27 -9.93
C LEU A 44 -14.79 -7.57 -10.06
N GLN A 45 -15.46 -8.73 -10.15
CA GLN A 45 -14.83 -10.02 -10.41
C GLN A 45 -14.02 -10.01 -11.71
N ARG A 46 -14.60 -9.48 -12.80
CA ARG A 46 -13.89 -9.35 -14.07
C ARG A 46 -12.66 -8.45 -13.97
N SER A 47 -12.76 -7.36 -13.20
CA SER A 47 -11.64 -6.43 -12.98
C SER A 47 -10.46 -7.07 -12.25
N VAL A 48 -10.73 -7.94 -11.26
CA VAL A 48 -9.66 -8.58 -10.48
C VAL A 48 -9.10 -9.85 -11.11
N ALA A 49 -9.86 -10.51 -12.00
CA ALA A 49 -9.45 -11.76 -12.66
C ALA A 49 -8.42 -11.57 -13.80
N ASP A 50 -8.28 -10.35 -14.34
CA ASP A 50 -7.33 -10.10 -15.42
C ASP A 50 -5.88 -10.42 -14.98
N GLN A 51 -5.10 -11.05 -15.86
CA GLN A 51 -3.73 -11.50 -15.61
C GLN A 51 -2.68 -10.90 -16.55
N ALA A 52 -3.02 -9.93 -17.39
CA ALA A 52 -2.05 -9.29 -18.31
C ALA A 52 -0.86 -8.64 -17.57
N ALA A 53 0.38 -9.03 -17.89
CA ALA A 53 1.59 -8.53 -17.22
C ALA A 53 1.62 -7.00 -17.16
N PRO A 54 2.09 -6.39 -16.05
CA PRO A 54 2.14 -4.93 -15.95
C PRO A 54 2.96 -4.32 -17.08
N LYS A 55 2.31 -3.48 -17.88
CA LYS A 55 2.98 -2.63 -18.86
C LYS A 55 2.77 -1.18 -18.45
N LEU A 56 3.82 -0.38 -18.51
CA LEU A 56 3.68 1.05 -18.25
C LEU A 56 2.85 1.69 -19.36
N ALA A 57 1.87 2.50 -18.95
CA ALA A 57 0.94 3.18 -19.85
C ALA A 57 1.33 4.65 -20.01
N PHE A 58 2.53 4.91 -20.50
CA PHE A 58 2.98 6.27 -20.85
C PHE A 58 2.89 6.50 -22.36
N ALA A 59 2.80 7.77 -22.76
CA ALA A 59 2.81 8.17 -24.16
C ALA A 59 4.10 7.75 -24.89
N ASN A 60 5.24 7.72 -24.18
CA ASN A 60 6.52 7.24 -24.70
C ASN A 60 7.43 6.73 -23.58
N ARG A 61 8.50 6.03 -23.97
CA ARG A 61 9.51 5.46 -23.06
C ARG A 61 10.25 6.51 -22.22
N HIS A 62 10.53 7.69 -22.79
CA HIS A 62 11.25 8.75 -22.08
C HIS A 62 10.46 9.31 -20.89
N GLU A 63 9.16 9.52 -21.07
CA GLU A 63 8.28 9.93 -19.98
C GLU A 63 8.14 8.83 -18.91
N ALA A 64 8.13 7.57 -19.35
CA ALA A 64 8.14 6.43 -18.44
C ALA A 64 9.41 6.40 -17.57
N ASP A 65 10.57 6.53 -18.21
CA ASP A 65 11.87 6.52 -17.53
C ASP A 65 12.02 7.72 -16.58
N LYS A 66 11.58 8.91 -16.99
CA LYS A 66 11.55 10.10 -16.13
C LYS A 66 10.70 9.87 -14.88
N TRP A 67 9.47 9.40 -15.05
CA TRP A 67 8.55 9.15 -13.94
C TRP A 67 9.11 8.08 -13.00
N LEU A 68 9.59 6.96 -13.55
CA LEU A 68 10.17 5.87 -12.78
C LEU A 68 11.39 6.33 -11.97
N ASN A 69 12.32 7.05 -12.59
CA ASN A 69 13.53 7.52 -11.91
C ASN A 69 13.18 8.49 -10.78
N GLU A 70 12.26 9.42 -11.02
CA GLU A 70 11.85 10.40 -10.02
C GLU A 70 11.12 9.75 -8.83
N MET A 71 10.15 8.87 -9.09
CA MET A 71 9.44 8.15 -8.03
C MET A 71 10.36 7.18 -7.29
N SER A 72 11.29 6.52 -8.00
CA SER A 72 12.28 5.61 -7.42
C SER A 72 13.19 6.34 -6.43
N ARG A 73 13.63 7.55 -6.75
CA ARG A 73 14.41 8.40 -5.84
C ARG A 73 13.64 8.74 -4.56
N ARG A 74 12.36 9.14 -4.68
CA ARG A 74 11.51 9.47 -3.52
C ARG A 74 11.26 8.26 -2.61
N LEU A 75 11.17 7.07 -3.19
CA LEU A 75 10.82 5.83 -2.49
C LEU A 75 12.04 5.06 -1.93
N GLN A 76 13.26 5.45 -2.32
CA GLN A 76 14.51 4.73 -2.01
C GLN A 76 14.69 4.42 -0.51
N SER A 77 14.34 5.34 0.39
CA SER A 77 14.50 5.12 1.83
C SER A 77 13.51 4.10 2.42
N ARG A 78 12.39 3.85 1.74
CA ARG A 78 11.35 2.90 2.18
C ARG A 78 11.48 1.54 1.50
N MET A 79 12.00 1.52 0.28
CA MET A 79 12.26 0.30 -0.49
C MET A 79 13.68 0.37 -1.05
N PRO A 80 14.73 -0.02 -0.30
CA PRO A 80 16.12 0.14 -0.72
C PRO A 80 16.49 -0.66 -1.97
N ASP A 81 15.94 -1.87 -2.11
CA ASP A 81 16.18 -2.71 -3.28
C ASP A 81 15.65 -2.04 -4.56
N LYS A 82 16.55 -1.79 -5.52
CA LYS A 82 16.22 -1.04 -6.74
C LYS A 82 15.27 -1.81 -7.63
N ASN A 83 15.48 -3.11 -7.81
CA ASN A 83 14.68 -3.91 -8.74
C ASN A 83 13.23 -4.04 -8.25
N ALA A 84 13.03 -4.39 -6.98
CA ALA A 84 11.73 -4.44 -6.33
C ALA A 84 11.04 -3.08 -6.32
N ARG A 85 11.79 -1.98 -6.15
CA ARG A 85 11.24 -0.62 -6.21
C ARG A 85 10.75 -0.27 -7.62
N PHE A 86 11.50 -0.61 -8.66
CA PHE A 86 11.09 -0.40 -10.05
C PHE A 86 9.89 -1.29 -10.44
N GLU A 87 9.87 -2.55 -10.00
CA GLU A 87 8.74 -3.46 -10.18
C GLU A 87 7.48 -2.93 -9.49
N PHE A 88 7.62 -2.48 -8.24
CA PHE A 88 6.56 -1.86 -7.47
C PHE A 88 5.97 -0.64 -8.19
N LEU A 89 6.82 0.31 -8.59
CA LEU A 89 6.38 1.53 -9.26
C LEU A 89 5.72 1.25 -10.62
N SER A 90 6.27 0.30 -11.38
CA SER A 90 5.68 -0.11 -12.66
C SER A 90 4.31 -0.74 -12.47
N THR A 91 4.15 -1.55 -11.42
CA THR A 91 2.87 -2.17 -11.08
C THR A 91 1.87 -1.13 -10.58
N VAL A 92 2.29 -0.19 -9.71
CA VAL A 92 1.45 0.92 -9.25
C VAL A 92 0.91 1.73 -10.43
N HIS A 93 1.79 2.11 -11.37
CA HIS A 93 1.38 2.89 -12.53
C HIS A 93 0.39 2.11 -13.40
N TYR A 94 0.66 0.85 -13.68
CA TYR A 94 -0.21 0.00 -14.49
C TYR A 94 -1.60 -0.19 -13.85
N GLU A 95 -1.63 -0.56 -12.58
CA GLU A 95 -2.88 -0.83 -11.85
C GLU A 95 -3.70 0.46 -11.67
N ALA A 96 -3.05 1.60 -11.41
CA ALA A 96 -3.69 2.91 -11.37
C ALA A 96 -4.31 3.25 -12.73
N THR A 97 -3.53 3.16 -13.81
CA THR A 97 -3.99 3.52 -15.16
C THR A 97 -5.15 2.66 -15.61
N ARG A 98 -5.08 1.34 -15.39
CA ARG A 98 -6.16 0.41 -15.75
C ARG A 98 -7.46 0.73 -15.01
N ALA A 99 -7.35 1.17 -13.75
CA ALA A 99 -8.48 1.61 -12.96
C ALA A 99 -8.83 3.10 -13.18
N GLY A 100 -8.17 3.81 -14.09
CA GLY A 100 -8.36 5.24 -14.35
C GLY A 100 -7.98 6.17 -13.17
N LEU A 101 -7.17 5.70 -12.24
CA LEU A 101 -6.74 6.43 -11.04
C LEU A 101 -5.41 7.16 -11.30
N ASP A 102 -5.17 8.25 -10.57
CA ASP A 102 -3.86 8.91 -10.55
C ASP A 102 -2.87 8.06 -9.74
N ALA A 103 -1.77 7.64 -10.38
CA ALA A 103 -0.70 6.87 -9.75
C ALA A 103 -0.05 7.60 -8.56
N HIS A 104 0.04 8.93 -8.58
CA HIS A 104 0.59 9.72 -7.49
C HIS A 104 -0.33 9.73 -6.27
N LEU A 105 -1.64 9.80 -6.49
CA LEU A 105 -2.61 9.67 -5.42
C LEU A 105 -2.55 8.25 -4.82
N LEU A 106 -2.39 7.24 -5.67
CA LEU A 106 -2.25 5.86 -5.24
C LEU A 106 -0.99 5.64 -4.37
N LEU A 107 0.14 6.24 -4.72
CA LEU A 107 1.36 6.23 -3.89
C LEU A 107 1.12 6.87 -2.52
N ALA A 108 0.40 7.99 -2.48
CA ALA A 108 0.05 8.65 -1.22
C ALA A 108 -0.86 7.78 -0.34
N LEU A 109 -1.85 7.12 -0.96
CA LEU A 109 -2.72 6.16 -0.28
C LEU A 109 -1.92 4.98 0.28
N ILE A 110 -1.03 4.37 -0.50
CA ILE A 110 -0.19 3.24 -0.06
C ILE A 110 0.74 3.65 1.10
N GLU A 111 1.30 4.85 1.05
CA GLU A 111 2.12 5.37 2.16
C GLU A 111 1.29 5.46 3.44
N VAL A 112 0.06 5.98 3.36
CA VAL A 112 -0.84 6.11 4.51
C VAL A 112 -1.31 4.75 5.03
N GLU A 113 -1.58 3.80 4.15
CA GLU A 113 -2.11 2.48 4.50
C GLU A 113 -1.04 1.56 5.11
N SER A 114 0.13 1.46 4.47
CA SER A 114 1.15 0.48 4.86
C SER A 114 2.54 1.06 5.07
N GLY A 115 2.78 2.30 4.65
CA GLY A 115 4.13 2.84 4.55
C GLY A 115 5.00 2.02 3.59
N PHE A 116 4.40 1.47 2.53
CA PHE A 116 5.05 0.59 1.53
C PHE A 116 5.50 -0.77 2.08
N ARG A 117 4.84 -1.32 3.10
CA ARG A 117 5.15 -2.64 3.66
C ARG A 117 4.31 -3.75 3.00
N LYS A 118 4.98 -4.63 2.24
CA LYS A 118 4.35 -5.79 1.56
C LYS A 118 3.52 -6.68 2.49
N TYR A 119 4.03 -6.95 3.69
CA TYR A 119 3.41 -7.86 4.67
C TYR A 119 2.68 -7.14 5.80
N ALA A 120 2.25 -5.89 5.59
CA ALA A 120 1.47 -5.16 6.58
C ALA A 120 0.15 -5.88 6.88
N VAL A 121 -0.16 -6.08 8.16
CA VAL A 121 -1.44 -6.58 8.66
C VAL A 121 -1.94 -5.63 9.74
N SER A 122 -3.15 -5.09 9.58
CA SER A 122 -3.77 -4.27 10.62
C SER A 122 -4.43 -5.11 11.71
N LYS A 123 -4.81 -4.47 12.83
CA LYS A 123 -5.59 -5.12 13.89
C LYS A 123 -6.93 -5.69 13.40
N ALA A 124 -7.54 -5.06 12.39
CA ALA A 124 -8.79 -5.52 11.79
C ALA A 124 -8.56 -6.63 10.74
N GLY A 125 -7.32 -6.98 10.43
CA GLY A 125 -6.97 -8.04 9.48
C GLY A 125 -6.79 -7.57 8.03
N ALA A 126 -6.78 -6.26 7.77
CA ALA A 126 -6.47 -5.69 6.46
C ALA A 126 -5.03 -6.02 6.04
N ARG A 127 -4.78 -6.33 4.76
CA ARG A 127 -3.51 -6.92 4.30
C ARG A 127 -2.82 -6.13 3.18
N GLY A 128 -1.50 -6.13 3.22
CA GLY A 128 -0.61 -5.68 2.16
C GLY A 128 -0.54 -4.17 1.96
N TYR A 129 -0.02 -3.76 0.81
CA TYR A 129 0.30 -2.36 0.49
C TYR A 129 -0.88 -1.40 0.64
N MET A 130 -2.05 -1.80 0.16
CA MET A 130 -3.28 -1.01 0.16
C MET A 130 -4.27 -1.38 1.27
N GLN A 131 -3.84 -2.24 2.22
CA GLN A 131 -4.65 -2.70 3.35
C GLN A 131 -6.05 -3.16 2.91
N VAL A 132 -6.08 -4.12 1.98
CA VAL A 132 -7.32 -4.72 1.48
C VAL A 132 -7.84 -5.72 2.52
N MET A 133 -9.13 -5.65 2.83
CA MET A 133 -9.76 -6.61 3.74
C MET A 133 -9.99 -7.98 3.08
N PRO A 134 -9.77 -9.10 3.79
CA PRO A 134 -9.98 -10.44 3.25
C PRO A 134 -11.40 -10.77 2.77
N PHE A 135 -12.42 -10.03 3.19
CA PHE A 135 -13.77 -10.24 2.66
C PHE A 135 -13.83 -9.95 1.17
N TRP A 136 -13.08 -8.96 0.66
CA TRP A 136 -13.05 -8.67 -0.77
C TRP A 136 -12.59 -9.85 -1.62
N THR A 137 -11.61 -10.64 -1.17
CA THR A 137 -11.19 -11.82 -1.92
C THR A 137 -12.27 -12.90 -1.91
N ARG A 138 -13.06 -13.02 -0.83
CA ARG A 138 -14.22 -13.92 -0.79
C ARG A 138 -15.36 -13.43 -1.69
N SER A 139 -15.61 -12.13 -1.73
CA SER A 139 -16.74 -11.55 -2.46
C SER A 139 -16.46 -11.45 -3.96
N ILE A 140 -15.27 -11.03 -4.38
CA ILE A 140 -14.99 -10.74 -5.80
C ILE A 140 -13.77 -11.49 -6.34
N GLY A 141 -13.15 -12.38 -5.56
CA GLY A 141 -11.94 -13.10 -5.94
C GLY A 141 -12.07 -14.58 -6.22
N THR A 142 -10.91 -15.22 -6.29
CA THR A 142 -10.74 -16.68 -6.31
C THR A 142 -9.91 -17.13 -5.09
N PRO A 143 -9.98 -18.40 -4.68
CA PRO A 143 -9.23 -18.92 -3.53
C PRO A 143 -7.71 -18.75 -3.64
N GLU A 144 -7.17 -18.67 -4.84
CA GLU A 144 -5.73 -18.58 -5.12
C GLU A 144 -5.19 -17.15 -4.95
N HIS A 145 -6.07 -16.15 -4.86
CA HIS A 145 -5.66 -14.76 -4.74
C HIS A 145 -5.07 -14.45 -3.35
N ASN A 146 -3.78 -14.15 -3.34
CA ASN A 146 -3.04 -13.77 -2.14
C ASN A 146 -2.84 -12.24 -2.05
N LEU A 147 -3.43 -11.60 -1.02
CA LEU A 147 -3.30 -10.16 -0.78
C LEU A 147 -1.89 -9.70 -0.36
N PHE A 148 -0.93 -10.59 -0.14
CA PHE A 148 0.47 -10.23 0.04
C PHE A 148 1.27 -10.20 -1.27
N HIS A 149 0.69 -10.67 -2.39
CA HIS A 149 1.30 -10.54 -3.70
C HIS A 149 1.10 -9.12 -4.21
N LEU A 150 2.20 -8.50 -4.68
CA LEU A 150 2.25 -7.08 -5.08
C LEU A 150 1.10 -6.73 -6.03
N ARG A 151 1.03 -7.44 -7.15
CA ARG A 151 0.06 -7.16 -8.19
C ARG A 151 -1.37 -7.43 -7.75
N THR A 152 -1.62 -8.55 -7.08
CA THR A 152 -2.94 -8.88 -6.53
C THR A 152 -3.41 -7.79 -5.57
N ASN A 153 -2.58 -7.37 -4.61
CA ASN A 153 -2.96 -6.34 -3.64
C ASN A 153 -3.32 -5.01 -4.30
N LEU A 154 -2.47 -4.53 -5.22
CA LEU A 154 -2.70 -3.27 -5.94
C LEU A 154 -3.94 -3.36 -6.84
N ARG A 155 -4.18 -4.51 -7.47
CA ARG A 155 -5.36 -4.75 -8.31
C ARG A 155 -6.65 -4.65 -7.54
N TYR A 156 -6.72 -5.30 -6.38
CA TYR A 156 -7.88 -5.20 -5.49
C TYR A 156 -8.08 -3.77 -5.01
N GLY A 157 -7.05 -3.15 -4.45
CA GLY A 157 -7.17 -1.80 -3.91
C GLY A 157 -7.58 -0.78 -4.97
N CYS A 158 -7.03 -0.85 -6.20
CA CYS A 158 -7.44 0.01 -7.31
C CYS A 158 -8.88 -0.25 -7.76
N THR A 159 -9.28 -1.53 -7.87
CA THR A 159 -10.65 -1.91 -8.23
C THR A 159 -11.67 -1.38 -7.22
N ILE A 160 -11.39 -1.55 -5.92
CA ILE A 160 -12.25 -1.10 -4.83
C ILE A 160 -12.30 0.44 -4.78
N LEU A 161 -11.16 1.12 -4.92
CA LEU A 161 -11.12 2.59 -4.92
C LEU A 161 -11.88 3.17 -6.11
N ARG A 162 -11.72 2.60 -7.32
CA ARG A 162 -12.53 2.98 -8.49
C ARG A 162 -14.02 2.76 -8.25
N HIS A 163 -14.39 1.61 -7.68
CA HIS A 163 -15.78 1.32 -7.35
C HIS A 163 -16.38 2.42 -6.44
N TYR A 164 -15.68 2.79 -5.37
CA TYR A 164 -16.14 3.86 -4.48
C TYR A 164 -16.10 5.24 -5.11
N LEU A 165 -15.15 5.52 -6.00
CA LEU A 165 -15.14 6.76 -6.76
C LEU A 165 -16.36 6.90 -7.66
N ASN A 166 -16.82 5.81 -8.27
CA ASN A 166 -18.04 5.81 -9.08
C ASN A 166 -19.30 6.03 -8.20
N ILE A 167 -19.39 5.39 -7.03
CA ILE A 167 -20.48 5.59 -6.07
C ILE A 167 -20.54 7.05 -5.62
N GLU A 168 -19.38 7.64 -5.30
CA GLU A 168 -19.27 9.01 -4.82
C GLU A 168 -19.19 10.03 -5.96
N LYS A 169 -19.55 9.65 -7.21
CA LYS A 169 -19.65 10.53 -8.39
C LYS A 169 -18.39 11.35 -8.66
N GLY A 170 -17.22 10.75 -8.46
CA GLY A 170 -15.93 11.40 -8.66
C GLY A 170 -15.40 12.19 -7.47
N ASP A 171 -16.15 12.28 -6.35
CA ASP A 171 -15.65 12.90 -5.12
C ASP A 171 -14.59 12.00 -4.48
N ILE A 172 -13.32 12.34 -4.73
CA ILE A 172 -12.19 11.58 -4.22
C ILE A 172 -12.09 11.60 -2.69
N HIS A 173 -12.52 12.68 -2.04
CA HIS A 173 -12.45 12.80 -0.60
C HIS A 173 -13.44 11.83 0.06
N ARG A 174 -14.67 11.76 -0.46
CA ARG A 174 -15.69 10.80 -0.01
C ARG A 174 -15.31 9.37 -0.38
N ALA A 175 -14.76 9.14 -1.57
CA ALA A 175 -14.30 7.82 -2.00
C ALA A 175 -13.19 7.28 -1.08
N LEU A 176 -12.22 8.11 -0.69
CA LEU A 176 -11.20 7.73 0.28
C LEU A 176 -11.79 7.43 1.66
N ALA A 177 -12.77 8.23 2.11
CA ALA A 177 -13.43 7.99 3.39
C ALA A 177 -14.16 6.63 3.38
N ARG A 178 -14.87 6.32 2.29
CA ARG A 178 -15.53 5.02 2.11
C ARG A 178 -14.54 3.88 1.99
N TYR A 179 -13.46 4.05 1.21
CA TYR A 179 -12.38 3.08 1.08
C TYR A 179 -11.79 2.68 2.43
N ASN A 180 -11.65 3.63 3.36
CA ASN A 180 -11.16 3.37 4.70
C ASN A 180 -12.24 2.85 5.67
N GLY A 181 -13.52 3.06 5.37
CA GLY A 181 -14.62 2.80 6.30
C GLY A 181 -14.86 3.92 7.31
N SER A 182 -14.46 5.16 6.98
CA SER A 182 -14.61 6.37 7.79
C SER A 182 -15.51 7.42 7.12
N LEU A 183 -16.51 6.98 6.34
CA LEU A 183 -17.45 7.88 5.66
C LEU A 183 -18.06 8.90 6.65
N GLY A 184 -18.06 10.17 6.26
CA GLY A 184 -18.47 11.29 7.12
C GLY A 184 -17.37 11.85 8.01
N GLN A 185 -16.19 11.21 8.09
CA GLN A 185 -15.04 11.71 8.85
C GLN A 185 -13.94 12.26 7.92
N PRO A 186 -13.48 13.50 8.11
CA PRO A 186 -12.53 14.12 7.18
C PRO A 186 -11.07 13.74 7.46
N LYS A 187 -10.76 13.22 8.65
CA LYS A 187 -9.38 13.00 9.11
C LYS A 187 -8.57 12.10 8.18
N TYR A 188 -9.15 10.97 7.75
CA TYR A 188 -8.43 10.03 6.89
C TYR A 188 -8.20 10.58 5.48
N PRO A 189 -9.23 11.07 4.75
CA PRO A 189 -9.01 11.66 3.43
C PRO A 189 -8.05 12.85 3.45
N GLN A 190 -8.14 13.73 4.46
CA GLN A 190 -7.22 14.85 4.62
C GLN A 190 -5.77 14.39 4.81
N ARG A 191 -5.54 13.29 5.56
CA ARG A 191 -4.21 12.70 5.73
C ARG A 191 -3.63 12.21 4.40
N VAL A 192 -4.42 11.49 3.60
CA VAL A 192 -4.00 11.03 2.26
C VAL A 192 -3.70 12.21 1.35
N HIS A 193 -4.60 13.20 1.33
CA HIS A 193 -4.43 14.40 0.52
C HIS A 193 -3.20 15.24 0.92
N ALA A 194 -2.90 15.35 2.22
CA ALA A 194 -1.70 16.02 2.71
C ALA A 194 -0.42 15.31 2.26
N VAL A 195 -0.39 13.96 2.34
CA VAL A 195 0.75 13.15 1.85
C VAL A 195 0.90 13.29 0.34
N TRP A 196 -0.20 13.28 -0.42
CA TRP A 196 -0.19 13.50 -1.87
C TRP A 196 0.40 14.87 -2.21
N LYS A 197 -0.13 15.96 -1.65
CA LYS A 197 0.37 17.32 -1.90
C LYS A 197 1.84 17.50 -1.53
N LYS A 198 2.27 16.93 -0.39
CA LYS A 198 3.61 17.14 0.15
C LYS A 198 4.68 16.28 -0.53
N LYS A 199 4.36 15.03 -0.90
CA LYS A 199 5.37 14.03 -1.28
C LYS A 199 5.21 13.48 -2.69
N TRP A 200 3.98 13.37 -3.19
CA TRP A 200 3.71 12.61 -4.40
C TRP A 200 3.15 13.43 -5.55
N ARG A 201 2.74 14.69 -5.33
CA ARG A 201 2.26 15.54 -6.40
C ARG A 201 3.29 15.59 -7.55
N PRO A 202 2.84 15.54 -8.81
CA PRO A 202 3.71 15.80 -9.95
C PRO A 202 4.46 17.11 -9.73
N VAL A 203 5.74 17.15 -10.10
CA VAL A 203 6.44 18.43 -10.19
C VAL A 203 5.79 19.16 -11.36
N SER A 204 5.13 20.29 -11.10
CA SER A 204 4.64 21.16 -12.16
C SER A 204 5.82 21.50 -13.06
N ARG A 205 5.71 21.22 -14.36
CA ARG A 205 6.67 21.74 -15.34
C ARG A 205 6.57 23.26 -15.27
N GLY A 206 7.58 23.90 -14.68
CA GLY A 206 7.84 25.33 -14.90
C GLY A 206 8.39 25.55 -16.29
#